data_AF-J3NP96-F1
#
_entry.id   AF-J3NP96-F1
#
_cell.length_a   1.000
_cell.length_b   1.000
_cell.length_c   1.000
_cell.angle_alpha   90.00
_cell.angle_beta   90.00
_cell.angle_gamma   90.00
#
_symmetry.space_group_name_H-M   'P 1'
#
loop_
_entity.id
_entity.type
_entity.pdbx_description
1 polymer ?
#
loop_
_entity_poly.entity_id
_entity_poly.type
_entity_poly.pdbx_seq_one_letter_code
_entity_poly.pdbx_strand_id
1 'polypeptide(L)'
;MAGFLIPPWYQVSRASPEMLGIAVYFMGCFTAITAFTAFKAAGQTYKVLRRKRGRKPSTYIVMVWLDWLINILMAVLSWLYINNMIEPR
;
A
#
# COMPACT_ATOMS: atom_id res chain seq x y z
N MET A 1 14.92 -24.83 -3.75
CA MET A 1 15.26 -25.34 -5.10
C MET A 1 14.80 -24.28 -6.09
N ALA A 2 15.71 -23.71 -6.89
CA ALA A 2 15.34 -22.69 -7.87
C ALA A 2 14.38 -23.28 -8.91
N GLY A 3 13.28 -22.59 -9.23
CA GLY A 3 12.27 -23.05 -10.18
C GLY A 3 12.81 -23.17 -11.61
N PHE A 4 12.13 -23.97 -12.45
CA PHE A 4 12.49 -24.26 -13.85
C PHE A 4 12.76 -23.02 -14.72
N LEU A 5 12.23 -21.86 -14.36
CA LEU A 5 12.36 -20.59 -15.09
C LEU A 5 13.42 -19.64 -14.50
N ILE A 6 14.14 -20.03 -13.46
CA ILE A 6 15.17 -19.18 -12.85
C ILE A 6 16.50 -19.47 -13.56
N PRO A 7 17.09 -18.49 -14.26
CA PRO A 7 18.34 -18.71 -14.95
C PRO A 7 19.49 -19.01 -13.96
N PRO A 8 20.50 -19.82 -14.35
CA PRO A 8 21.60 -20.22 -13.45
C PRO A 8 22.43 -19.07 -12.88
N TRP A 9 22.41 -17.92 -13.54
CA TRP A 9 23.10 -16.69 -13.13
C TRP A 9 22.23 -15.75 -12.30
N TYR A 10 20.99 -16.15 -11.94
CA TYR A 10 20.16 -15.35 -11.06
C TYR A 10 20.73 -15.35 -9.65
N GLN A 11 21.13 -14.17 -9.19
CA GLN A 11 21.48 -13.95 -7.80
C GLN A 11 20.32 -13.25 -7.12
N VAL A 12 19.86 -13.80 -5.99
CA VAL A 12 18.89 -13.13 -5.13
C VAL A 12 19.56 -11.85 -4.61
N SER A 13 19.22 -10.71 -5.21
CA SER A 13 19.76 -9.43 -4.79
C SER A 13 19.08 -9.03 -3.48
N ARG A 14 19.81 -9.17 -2.37
CA ARG A 14 19.37 -8.64 -1.08
C ARG A 14 19.42 -7.12 -1.12
N ALA A 15 18.39 -6.45 -0.60
CA ALA A 15 18.39 -5.00 -0.52
C ALA A 15 19.62 -4.48 0.25
N SER A 16 20.34 -3.52 -0.35
CA SER A 16 21.46 -2.85 0.29
C SER A 16 21.00 -2.08 1.54
N PRO A 17 21.81 -1.98 2.62
CA PRO A 17 21.48 -1.17 3.80
C PRO A 17 21.07 0.28 3.47
N GLU A 18 21.68 0.88 2.45
CA GLU A 18 21.34 2.24 2.00
C GLU A 18 19.93 2.31 1.41
N MET A 19 19.55 1.33 0.58
CA MET A 19 18.20 1.24 0.01
C MET A 19 17.15 1.00 1.09
N LEU A 20 17.47 0.22 2.11
CA LEU A 20 16.60 0.01 3.27
C LEU A 20 16.39 1.32 4.06
N GLY A 21 17.46 2.10 4.27
CA GLY A 21 17.36 3.41 4.91
C GLY A 21 16.40 4.34 4.15
N ILE A 22 16.57 4.45 2.83
CA ILE A 22 15.70 5.24 1.97
C ILE A 22 14.24 4.73 2.04
N ALA A 23 14.03 3.42 2.00
CA ALA A 23 12.70 2.82 2.08
C ALA A 23 11.99 3.16 3.41
N VAL A 24 12.70 3.17 4.54
CA VAL A 24 12.13 3.58 5.85
C VAL A 24 11.68 5.04 5.83
N TYR A 25 12.48 5.95 5.27
CA TYR A 25 12.12 7.36 5.15
C TYR A 25 10.84 7.54 4.32
N PHE A 26 10.77 6.90 3.15
CA PHE A 26 9.57 6.93 2.33
C PHE A 26 8.37 6.34 3.07
N MET A 27 8.54 5.20 3.75
CA MET A 27 7.46 4.58 4.52
C MET A 27 6.90 5.52 5.59
N GLY A 28 7.77 6.26 6.29
CA GLY A 28 7.36 7.29 7.24
C GLY A 28 6.53 8.40 6.60
N CYS A 29 7.01 8.96 5.48
CA CYS A 29 6.29 9.99 4.72
C CYS A 29 4.93 9.48 4.19
N PHE A 30 4.91 8.28 3.61
CA PHE A 30 3.70 7.65 3.11
C PHE A 30 2.68 7.40 4.22
N THR A 31 3.12 7.02 5.42
CA THR A 31 2.24 6.80 6.57
C THR A 31 1.51 8.10 6.96
N ALA A 32 2.23 9.23 7.01
CA ALA A 32 1.64 10.53 7.30
C ALA A 32 0.64 10.97 6.22
N ILE A 33 0.99 10.80 4.93
CA ILE A 33 0.10 11.11 3.80
C ILE A 33 -1.15 10.23 3.84
N THR A 34 -0.99 8.95 4.14
CA THR A 34 -2.09 7.97 4.22
C THR A 34 -3.08 8.34 5.33
N ALA A 35 -2.59 8.74 6.50
CA ALA A 35 -3.45 9.20 7.59
C ALA A 35 -4.21 10.49 7.23
N PHE A 36 -3.52 11.47 6.61
CA PHE A 36 -4.15 12.72 6.20
C PHE A 36 -5.21 12.53 5.10
N THR A 37 -4.93 11.69 4.11
CA THR A 37 -5.88 11.36 3.05
C THR A 37 -7.07 10.58 3.58
N ALA A 38 -6.88 9.68 4.54
CA ALA A 38 -7.97 8.99 5.23
C ALA A 38 -8.90 9.97 5.96
N PHE A 39 -8.33 10.95 6.67
CA PHE A 39 -9.11 12.00 7.34
C PHE A 39 -9.95 12.81 6.35
N LYS A 40 -9.36 13.22 5.23
CA LYS A 40 -10.09 13.92 4.16
C LYS A 40 -11.17 13.06 3.53
N ALA A 41 -10.88 11.79 3.22
CA ALA A 41 -11.83 10.85 2.65
C ALA A 41 -13.01 10.58 3.60
N ALA A 42 -12.74 10.45 4.91
CA ALA A 42 -13.77 10.33 5.94
C ALA A 42 -14.65 11.59 6.01
N GLY A 43 -14.06 12.78 5.99
CA GLY A 43 -14.80 14.04 5.97
C GLY A 43 -15.69 14.18 4.72
N GLN A 44 -15.19 13.79 3.55
CA GLN A 44 -15.97 13.76 2.31
C GLN A 44 -17.10 12.73 2.38
N THR A 45 -16.81 11.54 2.90
CA THR A 45 -17.78 10.45 3.08
C THR A 45 -18.91 10.91 4.01
N TYR A 46 -18.59 11.52 5.15
CA TYR A 46 -19.57 12.05 6.09
C TYR A 46 -20.46 13.13 5.46
N LYS A 47 -19.87 14.10 4.74
CA LYS A 47 -20.65 15.15 4.06
C LYS A 47 -21.62 14.56 3.04
N VAL A 48 -21.20 13.56 2.27
CA VAL A 48 -22.07 12.91 1.28
C VAL A 48 -23.16 12.08 1.96
N LEU A 49 -22.84 11.30 2.99
CA LEU A 49 -23.82 10.52 3.74
C LEU A 49 -24.86 11.41 4.41
N ARG A 50 -24.43 12.52 5.04
CA ARG A 50 -25.33 13.51 5.65
C ARG A 50 -26.27 14.14 4.62
N ARG A 51 -25.77 14.48 3.43
CA ARG A 51 -26.59 15.05 2.34
C ARG A 51 -27.54 14.03 1.71
N LYS A 52 -27.15 12.76 1.64
CA LYS A 52 -27.94 11.70 0.97
C LYS A 52 -28.96 11.00 1.88
N ARG A 53 -29.06 11.34 3.17
CA ARG A 53 -30.14 10.96 4.13
C ARG A 53 -30.70 9.54 3.90
N GLY A 54 -29.83 8.52 3.83
CA GLY A 54 -30.22 7.11 3.71
C GLY A 54 -30.23 6.51 2.29
N ARG A 55 -29.89 7.27 1.24
CA ARG A 55 -29.59 6.68 -0.08
C ARG A 55 -28.23 5.99 -0.08
N LYS A 56 -28.11 4.89 -0.85
CA LYS A 56 -26.89 4.08 -0.99
C LYS A 56 -25.64 4.96 -1.17
N PRO A 57 -24.51 4.60 -0.53
CA PRO A 57 -23.25 5.31 -0.73
C PRO A 57 -22.93 5.39 -2.22
N SER A 58 -22.39 6.54 -2.64
CA SER A 58 -22.00 6.73 -4.04
C SER A 58 -20.95 5.69 -4.42
N THR A 59 -21.06 5.03 -5.58
CA THR A 59 -20.04 4.10 -6.09
C THR A 59 -18.64 4.71 -6.04
N TYR A 60 -18.55 6.02 -6.29
CA TYR A 60 -17.32 6.80 -6.15
C TYR A 60 -16.68 6.72 -4.76
N ILE A 61 -17.46 6.80 -3.67
CA ILE A 61 -16.92 6.74 -2.30
C ILE A 61 -16.33 5.36 -2.04
N VAL A 62 -17.02 4.31 -2.47
CA VAL A 62 -16.53 2.94 -2.35
C VAL A 62 -15.21 2.78 -3.12
N MET A 63 -15.14 3.29 -4.34
CA MET A 63 -13.92 3.26 -5.16
C MET A 63 -12.74 3.97 -4.47
N VAL A 64 -12.96 5.14 -3.86
CA VAL A 64 -11.91 5.87 -3.12
C VAL A 64 -11.40 5.06 -1.92
N TRP A 65 -12.29 4.45 -1.14
CA TRP A 65 -11.87 3.63 0.00
C TRP A 65 -11.15 2.35 -0.42
N LEU A 66 -11.58 1.72 -1.53
CA LEU A 66 -10.90 0.55 -2.08
C LEU A 66 -9.50 0.91 -2.58
N ASP A 67 -9.36 1.98 -3.33
CA ASP A 67 -8.06 2.43 -3.84
C ASP A 67 -7.11 2.78 -2.69
N TRP A 68 -7.62 3.45 -1.66
CA TRP A 68 -6.84 3.74 -0.44
C TRP A 68 -6.37 2.47 0.27
N LEU A 69 -7.24 1.46 0.42
CA LEU A 69 -6.88 0.17 1.02
C LEU A 69 -5.84 -0.59 0.18
N ILE A 70 -6.00 -0.61 -1.14
CA ILE A 70 -5.06 -1.28 -2.04
C ILE A 70 -3.67 -0.65 -1.92
N ASN A 71 -3.57 0.68 -1.86
CA ASN A 71 -2.28 1.36 -1.70
C ASN A 71 -1.58 0.99 -0.38
N ILE A 72 -2.33 0.86 0.72
CA ILE A 72 -1.77 0.41 2.01
C ILE A 72 -1.28 -1.03 1.92
N LEU A 73 -2.10 -1.92 1.35
CA LEU A 73 -1.73 -3.32 1.17
C LEU A 73 -0.47 -3.45 0.32
N MET A 74 -0.37 -2.69 -0.78
CA MET A 74 0.83 -2.68 -1.64
C MET A 74 2.07 -2.18 -0.90
N ALA A 75 1.94 -1.12 -0.09
CA ALA A 75 3.05 -0.62 0.73
C ALA A 75 3.52 -1.68 1.76
N VAL A 76 2.58 -2.34 2.44
CA VAL A 76 2.89 -3.41 3.40
C VAL A 76 3.53 -4.62 2.71
N LEU A 77 3.00 -5.08 1.59
CA LEU A 77 3.56 -6.20 0.83
C LEU A 77 4.97 -5.89 0.32
N SER A 78 5.17 -4.67 -0.19
CA SER A 78 6.48 -4.21 -0.64
C SER A 78 7.48 -4.19 0.52
N TRP A 79 7.06 -3.74 1.70
CA TRP A 79 7.88 -3.76 2.90
C TRP A 79 8.26 -5.18 3.33
N LEU A 80 7.29 -6.09 3.37
CA LEU A 80 7.52 -7.50 3.71
C LEU A 80 8.46 -8.20 2.72
N TYR A 81 8.31 -7.89 1.43
CA TYR A 81 9.18 -8.40 0.36
C TYR A 81 10.63 -7.91 0.53
N ILE A 82 10.82 -6.60 0.75
CA ILE A 82 12.15 -6.02 0.96
C ILE A 82 12.85 -6.61 2.20
N ASN A 83 12.09 -6.93 3.24
CA ASN A 83 12.61 -7.56 4.45
C ASN A 83 12.84 -9.08 4.33
N ASN A 84 12.65 -9.67 3.14
CA ASN A 84 12.75 -11.12 2.90
C ASN A 84 11.81 -11.95 3.79
N MET A 85 10.72 -11.37 4.29
CA MET A 85 9.70 -12.12 5.03
C MET A 85 8.79 -12.91 4.08
N ILE A 86 8.70 -12.47 2.83
CA ILE A 86 8.03 -13.17 1.74
C ILE A 86 9.12 -13.57 0.75
N GLU A 87 9.40 -14.88 0.66
CA GLU A 87 10.32 -15.39 -0.34
C GLU A 87 9.69 -15.25 -1.74
N PRO A 88 10.42 -14.71 -2.74
CA PRO A 88 10.02 -14.86 -4.13
C PRO A 88 9.98 -16.36 -4.45
N ARG A 89 8.79 -16.89 -4.70
CA ARG A 89 8.59 -18.28 -5.14
C ARG A 89 9.10 -18.50 -6.56
#